data_AF-A0A150VL79-F1
#
_entry.id   AF-A0A150VL79-F1
#
_cell.length_a   1.000
_cell.length_b   1.000
_cell.length_c   1.000
_cell.angle_alpha   90.00
_cell.angle_beta   90.00
_cell.angle_gamma   90.00
#
_symmetry.space_group_name_H-M   'P 1'
#
loop_
_entity.id
_entity.type
_entity.pdbx_description
1 polymer ?
#
loop_
_entity_poly.entity_id
_entity_poly.type
_entity_poly.pdbx_seq_one_letter_code
_entity_poly.pdbx_strand_id
1 'polypeptide(L)'
;MSNRKQSSRRPGRPSLLTPERIDALVKAASVGVAQSLAAQAVGISYPTLARWMARGRAAVEAREEGQRPDPSDDPYVELHQRVHQARTRMAATSLAQILAAGSGHVVLAEQVRTYIDEETGRRIEERTTRYQPADWRAADWRAAAWWLARTFPEHYGPNSKALDQMIDEYVAKELPAADGPGSPPELAGLAERLQAALARQDKPPVTTAPMFLDARRRPTEPGR
;
A
#
# COMPACT_ATOMS: atom_id res chain seq x y z
N MET A 1 -7.78 1.47 -51.52
CA MET A 1 -7.89 1.96 -50.12
C MET A 1 -9.10 1.30 -49.48
N SER A 2 -8.90 0.17 -48.81
CA SER A 2 -10.01 -0.67 -48.32
C SER A 2 -10.48 -0.19 -46.94
N ASN A 3 -11.61 0.52 -46.93
CA ASN A 3 -12.24 1.04 -45.72
C ASN A 3 -12.99 -0.10 -44.99
N ARG A 4 -12.37 -0.69 -43.97
CA ARG A 4 -12.95 -1.77 -43.16
C ARG A 4 -13.95 -1.16 -42.17
N LYS A 5 -15.23 -1.14 -42.55
CA LYS A 5 -16.35 -0.77 -41.67
C LYS A 5 -16.26 -1.52 -40.33
N GLN A 6 -16.05 -0.79 -39.24
CA GLN A 6 -16.25 -1.27 -37.88
C GLN A 6 -17.71 -1.68 -37.71
N SER A 7 -17.96 -2.98 -37.51
CA SER A 7 -19.29 -3.47 -37.20
C SER A 7 -19.67 -3.07 -35.78
N SER A 8 -20.54 -2.07 -35.63
CA SER A 8 -21.19 -1.76 -34.37
C SER A 8 -22.07 -2.95 -33.97
N ARG A 9 -21.63 -3.69 -32.94
CA ARG A 9 -22.40 -4.82 -32.39
C ARG A 9 -23.67 -4.25 -31.76
N ARG A 10 -24.82 -4.84 -32.12
CA ARG A 10 -26.15 -4.52 -31.59
C ARG A 10 -26.12 -4.50 -30.04
N PRO A 11 -26.85 -3.59 -29.38
CA PRO A 11 -26.82 -3.51 -27.92
C PRO A 11 -27.43 -4.79 -27.35
N GLY A 12 -26.56 -5.67 -26.86
CA GLY A 12 -26.97 -6.83 -26.08
C GLY A 12 -27.65 -6.38 -24.79
N ARG A 13 -28.32 -7.33 -24.13
CA ARG A 13 -28.91 -7.13 -22.80
C ARG A 13 -27.91 -6.39 -21.90
N PRO A 14 -28.30 -5.29 -21.24
CA PRO A 14 -27.38 -4.50 -20.42
C PRO A 14 -26.69 -5.41 -19.39
N SER A 15 -25.38 -5.21 -19.27
CA SER A 15 -24.53 -5.90 -18.32
C SER A 15 -25.09 -5.72 -16.90
N LEU A 16 -25.22 -6.82 -16.16
CA LEU A 16 -25.53 -6.76 -14.73
C LEU A 16 -24.37 -6.17 -13.91
N LEU A 17 -23.18 -6.05 -14.47
CA LEU A 17 -22.05 -5.38 -13.83
C LEU A 17 -22.11 -3.89 -14.20
N THR A 18 -22.72 -3.10 -13.33
CA THR A 18 -22.79 -1.64 -13.45
C THR A 18 -21.68 -0.99 -12.62
N PRO A 19 -21.26 0.25 -12.94
CA PRO A 19 -20.25 0.97 -12.17
C PRO A 19 -20.57 1.08 -10.68
N GLU A 20 -21.83 1.29 -10.33
CA GLU A 20 -22.29 1.40 -8.94
C GLU A 20 -22.10 0.09 -8.17
N ARG A 21 -22.30 -1.05 -8.86
CA ARG A 21 -22.05 -2.37 -8.27
C ARG A 21 -20.56 -2.61 -8.07
N ILE A 22 -19.72 -2.16 -9.00
CA ILE A 22 -18.26 -2.20 -8.84
C ILE A 22 -17.86 -1.40 -7.60
N ASP A 23 -18.31 -0.16 -7.48
CA ASP A 23 -17.98 0.70 -6.35
C ASP A 23 -18.42 0.12 -5.01
N ALA A 24 -19.63 -0.44 -4.94
CA ALA A 24 -20.14 -1.10 -3.73
C ALA A 24 -19.31 -2.34 -3.35
N LEU A 25 -18.92 -3.17 -4.33
CA LEU A 25 -18.08 -4.34 -4.11
C LEU A 25 -16.67 -3.95 -3.65
N VAL A 26 -16.08 -2.91 -4.25
CA VAL A 26 -14.78 -2.37 -3.87
C VAL A 26 -14.81 -1.81 -2.45
N LYS A 27 -15.87 -1.06 -2.09
CA LYS A 27 -16.06 -0.56 -0.73
C LYS A 27 -16.15 -1.69 0.28
N ALA A 28 -16.93 -2.74 -0.01
CA ALA A 28 -17.02 -3.92 0.85
C ALA A 28 -15.66 -4.63 1.01
N ALA A 29 -14.89 -4.75 -0.08
CA ALA A 29 -13.55 -5.34 -0.05
C ALA A 29 -12.55 -4.51 0.79
N SER A 30 -12.66 -3.18 0.77
CA SER A 30 -11.77 -2.27 1.51
C SER A 30 -11.90 -2.34 3.02
N VAL A 31 -12.99 -2.93 3.53
CA VAL A 31 -13.27 -3.13 4.96
C VAL A 31 -13.30 -4.61 5.34
N GLY A 32 -12.88 -5.50 4.43
CA GLY A 32 -12.66 -6.91 4.75
C GLY A 32 -13.91 -7.79 4.76
N VAL A 33 -15.01 -7.31 4.18
CA VAL A 33 -16.25 -8.10 4.07
C VAL A 33 -16.01 -9.32 3.18
N ALA A 34 -16.53 -10.47 3.61
CA ALA A 34 -16.48 -11.71 2.83
C ALA A 34 -17.20 -11.54 1.48
N GLN A 35 -16.67 -12.15 0.41
CA GLN A 35 -17.22 -11.98 -0.95
C GLN A 35 -18.69 -12.42 -1.06
N SER A 36 -19.10 -13.45 -0.32
CA SER A 36 -20.48 -13.92 -0.30
C SER A 36 -21.43 -12.86 0.27
N LEU A 37 -21.03 -12.17 1.34
CA LEU A 37 -21.80 -11.08 1.94
C LEU A 37 -21.79 -9.83 1.06
N ALA A 38 -20.64 -9.49 0.47
CA ALA A 38 -20.54 -8.38 -0.47
C ALA A 38 -21.45 -8.59 -1.70
N ALA A 39 -21.49 -9.80 -2.25
CA ALA A 39 -22.39 -10.16 -3.35
C ALA A 39 -23.86 -9.96 -2.96
N GLN A 40 -24.26 -10.49 -1.79
CA GLN A 40 -25.62 -10.38 -1.28
C GLN A 40 -26.03 -8.93 -1.02
N ALA A 41 -25.14 -8.11 -0.46
CA ALA A 41 -25.38 -6.68 -0.20
C ALA A 41 -25.68 -5.87 -1.47
N VAL A 42 -25.15 -6.31 -2.61
CA VAL A 42 -25.35 -5.67 -3.93
C VAL A 42 -26.46 -6.38 -4.74
N GLY A 43 -27.14 -7.37 -4.16
CA GLY A 43 -28.26 -8.09 -4.77
C GLY A 43 -27.85 -9.06 -5.87
N ILE A 44 -26.63 -9.62 -5.81
CA ILE A 44 -26.16 -10.65 -6.74
C ILE A 44 -25.79 -11.94 -5.99
N SER A 45 -25.88 -13.08 -6.67
CA SER A 45 -25.46 -14.35 -6.08
C SER A 45 -23.94 -14.45 -6.01
N TYR A 46 -23.41 -15.12 -4.98
CA TYR A 46 -21.98 -15.37 -4.83
C TYR A 46 -21.35 -16.03 -6.08
N PRO A 47 -21.94 -17.07 -6.70
CA PRO A 47 -21.41 -17.65 -7.93
C PRO A 47 -21.29 -16.65 -9.09
N THR A 48 -22.16 -15.64 -9.14
CA THR A 48 -22.08 -14.58 -10.16
C THR A 48 -20.85 -13.70 -9.95
N LEU A 49 -20.63 -13.24 -8.71
CA LEU A 49 -19.42 -12.49 -8.36
C LEU A 49 -18.16 -13.32 -8.60
N ALA A 50 -18.16 -14.60 -8.20
CA ALA A 50 -17.02 -15.49 -8.40
C ALA A 50 -16.65 -15.64 -9.88
N ARG A 51 -17.65 -15.82 -10.77
CA ARG A 51 -17.43 -15.87 -12.23
C ARG A 51 -16.89 -14.55 -12.78
N TRP A 52 -17.40 -13.41 -12.32
CA TRP A 52 -16.90 -12.09 -12.74
C TRP A 52 -15.43 -11.88 -12.34
N MET A 53 -15.08 -12.22 -11.11
CA MET A 53 -13.70 -12.14 -10.62
C MET A 53 -12.77 -13.11 -11.38
N ALA A 54 -13.22 -14.33 -11.66
CA ALA A 54 -12.46 -15.30 -12.44
C ALA A 54 -12.23 -14.85 -13.89
N ARG A 55 -13.27 -14.30 -14.53
CA ARG A 55 -13.19 -13.73 -15.88
C ARG A 55 -12.23 -12.54 -15.94
N GLY A 56 -12.34 -11.63 -14.97
CA GLY A 56 -11.44 -10.48 -14.86
C GLY A 56 -9.98 -10.88 -14.67
N ARG A 57 -9.70 -11.88 -13.82
CA ARG A 57 -8.36 -12.42 -13.63
C ARG A 57 -7.80 -13.05 -14.92
N ALA A 58 -8.56 -13.94 -15.57
CA ALA A 58 -8.13 -14.59 -16.80
C ALA A 58 -7.87 -13.57 -17.94
N ALA A 59 -8.66 -12.50 -18.00
CA ALA A 59 -8.45 -11.43 -18.96
C ALA A 59 -7.22 -10.55 -18.65
N VAL A 60 -6.80 -10.45 -17.38
CA VAL A 60 -5.53 -9.81 -17.01
C VAL A 60 -4.35 -10.70 -17.40
N GLU A 61 -4.38 -11.98 -17.04
CA GLU A 61 -3.34 -12.97 -17.38
C GLU A 61 -3.12 -13.04 -18.90
N ALA A 62 -4.20 -13.11 -19.69
CA ALA A 62 -4.12 -13.11 -21.15
C ALA A 62 -3.54 -11.79 -21.72
N ARG A 63 -3.66 -10.65 -21.03
CA ARG A 63 -3.03 -9.41 -21.49
C ARG A 63 -1.53 -9.42 -21.22
N GLU A 64 -1.12 -9.98 -20.09
CA GLU A 64 0.29 -10.11 -19.69
C GLU A 64 1.05 -11.07 -20.60
N GLU A 65 0.40 -12.15 -21.03
CA GLU A 65 0.90 -13.10 -22.03
C GLU A 65 0.91 -12.53 -23.48
N GLY A 66 0.43 -11.30 -23.69
CA GLY A 66 0.47 -10.60 -24.97
C GLY A 66 -0.70 -10.88 -25.92
N GLN A 67 -1.74 -11.59 -25.48
CA GLN A 67 -2.94 -11.81 -26.27
C GLN A 67 -3.72 -10.49 -26.42
N ARG A 68 -4.42 -10.39 -27.55
CA ARG A 68 -5.19 -9.19 -27.88
C ARG A 68 -6.34 -8.99 -26.89
N PRO A 69 -6.45 -7.83 -26.21
CA PRO A 69 -7.54 -7.56 -25.28
C PRO A 69 -8.90 -7.60 -25.99
N ASP A 70 -9.88 -8.30 -25.41
CA ASP A 70 -11.30 -8.14 -25.77
C ASP A 70 -11.90 -7.00 -24.95
N PRO A 71 -12.40 -5.91 -25.58
CA PRO A 71 -13.07 -4.83 -24.88
C PRO A 71 -14.30 -5.28 -24.08
N SER A 72 -14.90 -6.43 -24.40
CA SER A 72 -16.02 -6.97 -23.64
C SER A 72 -15.63 -7.42 -22.21
N ASP A 73 -14.33 -7.62 -21.97
CA ASP A 73 -13.79 -8.03 -20.67
C ASP A 73 -13.42 -6.85 -19.77
N ASP A 74 -13.37 -5.61 -20.31
CA ASP A 74 -12.88 -4.43 -19.60
C ASP A 74 -13.58 -4.20 -18.24
N PRO A 75 -14.93 -4.30 -18.11
CA PRO A 75 -15.59 -4.12 -16.81
C PRO A 75 -15.21 -5.18 -15.78
N TYR A 76 -14.92 -6.41 -16.22
CA TYR A 76 -14.52 -7.50 -15.32
C TYR A 76 -13.07 -7.34 -14.87
N VAL A 77 -12.20 -6.89 -15.77
CA VAL A 77 -10.81 -6.52 -15.46
C VAL A 77 -10.80 -5.39 -14.44
N GLU A 78 -11.59 -4.34 -14.66
CA GLU A 78 -11.71 -3.22 -13.72
C GLU A 78 -12.16 -3.71 -12.33
N LEU A 79 -13.24 -4.49 -12.26
CA LEU A 79 -13.74 -5.04 -11.00
C LEU A 79 -12.64 -5.85 -10.29
N HIS A 80 -11.97 -6.76 -11.02
CA HIS A 80 -10.93 -7.61 -10.47
C HIS A 80 -9.77 -6.78 -9.88
N GLN A 81 -9.22 -5.86 -10.66
CA GLN A 81 -8.10 -5.02 -10.25
C GLN A 81 -8.45 -4.12 -9.07
N ARG A 82 -9.62 -3.45 -9.10
CA ARG A 82 -10.03 -2.55 -8.01
C ARG A 82 -10.31 -3.30 -6.71
N VAL A 83 -10.93 -4.48 -6.77
CA VAL A 83 -11.15 -5.33 -5.59
C VAL A 83 -9.83 -5.87 -5.05
N HIS A 84 -8.91 -6.30 -5.93
CA HIS A 84 -7.59 -6.76 -5.52
C HIS A 84 -6.80 -5.63 -4.86
N GLN A 85 -6.74 -4.45 -5.48
CA GLN A 85 -6.07 -3.26 -4.93
C GLN A 85 -6.66 -2.82 -3.58
N ALA A 86 -8.00 -2.86 -3.43
CA ALA A 86 -8.65 -2.53 -2.17
C ALA A 86 -8.22 -3.48 -1.04
N ARG A 87 -8.08 -4.78 -1.32
CA ARG A 87 -7.59 -5.77 -0.35
C ARG A 87 -6.13 -5.58 -0.01
N THR A 88 -5.27 -5.33 -0.99
CA THR A 88 -3.85 -5.05 -0.75
C THR A 88 -3.67 -3.80 0.09
N ARG A 89 -4.47 -2.75 -0.17
CA ARG A 89 -4.47 -1.54 0.64
C ARG A 89 -4.92 -1.83 2.07
N MET A 90 -5.98 -2.63 2.25
CA MET A 90 -6.43 -3.02 3.57
C MET A 90 -5.36 -3.83 4.32
N ALA A 91 -4.66 -4.73 3.62
CA ALA A 91 -3.55 -5.49 4.20
C ALA A 91 -2.42 -4.58 4.71
N ALA A 92 -2.05 -3.56 3.94
CA ALA A 92 -1.06 -2.57 4.37
C ALA A 92 -1.54 -1.80 5.63
N THR A 93 -2.80 -1.38 5.67
CA THR A 93 -3.38 -0.73 6.86
C THR A 93 -3.38 -1.66 8.07
N SER A 94 -3.76 -2.93 7.89
CA SER A 94 -3.73 -3.95 8.95
C SER A 94 -2.33 -4.18 9.48
N LEU A 95 -1.32 -4.25 8.61
CA LEU A 95 0.08 -4.39 9.02
C LEU A 95 0.56 -3.16 9.79
N ALA A 96 0.25 -1.95 9.31
CA ALA A 96 0.60 -0.71 10.00
C ALA A 96 -0.01 -0.65 11.41
N GLN A 97 -1.24 -1.11 11.58
CA GLN A 97 -1.89 -1.22 12.88
C GLN A 97 -1.17 -2.20 13.82
N ILE A 98 -0.72 -3.35 13.31
CA ILE A 98 0.05 -4.34 14.10
C ILE A 98 1.40 -3.76 14.51
N LEU A 99 2.12 -3.13 13.58
CA LEU A 99 3.43 -2.55 13.85
C LEU A 99 3.33 -1.41 14.88
N ALA A 100 2.32 -0.56 14.77
CA ALA A 100 2.05 0.50 15.76
C ALA A 100 1.76 -0.06 17.16
N ALA A 101 1.02 -1.18 17.24
CA ALA A 101 0.78 -1.88 18.50
C ALA A 101 2.07 -2.52 19.07
N GLY A 102 2.92 -3.08 18.21
CA GLY A 102 4.17 -3.75 18.60
C GLY A 102 5.30 -2.80 19.01
N SER A 103 5.37 -1.60 18.42
CA SER A 103 6.43 -0.62 18.71
C SER A 103 6.24 0.12 20.04
N GLY A 104 5.17 -0.18 20.80
CA GLY A 104 4.86 0.51 22.06
C GLY A 104 4.52 2.01 21.89
N HIS A 105 4.43 2.50 20.65
CA HIS A 105 4.15 3.89 20.33
C HIS A 105 2.65 4.13 20.21
N VAL A 106 1.96 3.89 21.32
CA VAL A 106 0.64 4.52 21.54
C VAL A 106 0.78 5.34 22.81
N VAL A 107 1.46 6.48 22.70
CA VAL A 107 1.53 7.50 23.76
C VAL A 107 0.23 8.30 23.71
N LEU A 108 -0.64 8.11 24.71
CA LEU A 108 -2.01 8.64 24.68
C LEU A 108 -2.30 9.78 25.65
N ALA A 109 -1.44 10.04 26.64
CA ALA A 109 -1.57 11.25 27.45
C ALA A 109 -0.24 11.61 28.11
N GLU A 110 0.26 12.79 27.79
CA GLU A 110 1.30 13.45 28.57
C GLU A 110 0.60 14.36 29.60
N GLN A 111 0.64 14.00 30.89
CA GLN A 111 0.15 14.88 31.94
C GLN A 111 1.34 15.60 32.59
N VAL A 112 1.57 16.85 32.20
CA VAL A 112 2.49 17.75 32.88
C VAL A 112 1.76 18.34 34.08
N ARG A 113 2.16 17.96 35.29
CA ARG A 113 1.73 18.67 36.50
C ARG A 113 2.83 19.63 36.90
N THR A 114 2.49 20.90 36.88
CA THR A 114 3.36 21.95 37.41
C THR A 114 2.85 22.34 38.78
N TYR A 115 3.64 22.08 39.81
CA TYR A 115 3.35 22.54 41.17
C TYR A 115 4.51 23.38 41.69
N ILE A 116 4.20 24.26 42.62
CA ILE A 116 5.20 25.03 43.35
C ILE A 116 5.49 24.24 44.61
N ASP A 117 6.73 23.83 44.77
CA ASP A 117 7.20 23.14 45.96
C ASP A 117 7.22 24.14 47.14
N GLU A 118 6.45 23.87 48.19
CA GLU A 118 6.22 24.81 49.30
C GLU A 118 7.48 25.04 50.15
N GLU A 119 8.43 24.11 50.15
CA GLU A 119 9.69 24.25 50.91
C GLU A 119 10.75 25.05 50.15
N THR A 120 10.75 24.99 48.82
CA THR A 120 11.81 25.60 48.00
C THR A 120 11.35 26.79 47.14
N GLY A 121 10.04 27.02 47.03
CA GLY A 121 9.44 28.06 46.19
C GLY A 121 9.72 27.89 44.70
N ARG A 122 10.30 26.76 44.28
CA ARG A 122 10.65 26.48 42.90
C ARG A 122 9.48 25.84 42.19
N ARG A 123 9.29 26.23 40.94
CA ARG A 123 8.33 25.63 40.03
C ARG A 123 8.90 24.28 39.57
N ILE A 124 8.31 23.19 40.05
CA ILE A 124 8.69 21.83 39.65
C ILE A 124 7.71 21.35 38.58
N GLU A 125 8.26 20.83 37.48
CA GLU A 125 7.50 20.17 36.43
C GLU A 125 7.68 18.67 36.57
N GLU A 126 6.67 17.98 37.08
CA GLU A 126 6.67 16.52 37.14
C GLU A 126 6.01 15.97 35.88
N ARG A 127 6.83 15.34 35.03
CA ARG A 127 6.39 14.71 33.79
C ARG A 127 6.13 13.23 34.04
N THR A 128 4.90 12.90 34.43
CA THR A 128 4.49 11.51 34.64
C THR A 128 3.94 10.94 33.33
N THR A 129 4.73 10.10 32.67
CA THR A 129 4.25 9.27 31.55
C THR A 129 3.41 8.13 32.11
N ARG A 130 2.08 8.31 32.15
CA ARG A 130 1.17 7.19 32.38
C ARG A 130 0.83 6.53 31.06
N TYR A 131 1.26 5.29 30.91
CA TYR A 131 0.69 4.36 29.94
C TYR A 131 -0.73 4.01 30.40
N GLN A 132 -1.70 4.89 30.13
CA GLN A 132 -3.08 4.41 30.05
C GLN A 132 -3.19 3.64 28.73
N PRO A 133 -3.53 2.35 28.73
CA PRO A 133 -4.02 1.74 27.50
C PRO A 133 -5.29 2.52 27.18
N ALA A 134 -5.27 3.41 26.18
CA ALA A 134 -6.50 4.05 25.74
C ALA A 134 -7.38 2.95 25.18
N ASP A 135 -8.29 2.48 26.02
CA ASP A 135 -9.10 1.32 25.82
C ASP A 135 -8.29 0.05 25.50
N TRP A 136 -8.52 -0.99 26.27
CA TRP A 136 -8.38 -2.39 25.86
C TRP A 136 -9.14 -2.74 24.55
N ARG A 137 -9.88 -1.77 23.97
CA ARG A 137 -10.48 -1.77 22.62
C ARG A 137 -9.67 -0.99 21.58
N ALA A 138 -8.48 -0.49 21.91
CA ALA A 138 -7.49 0.01 20.96
C ALA A 138 -7.24 -1.08 19.93
N ALA A 139 -7.94 -0.92 18.81
CA ALA A 139 -7.87 -1.65 17.56
C ALA A 139 -7.14 -3.00 17.73
N ASP A 140 -7.86 -4.04 18.20
CA ASP A 140 -7.29 -5.35 18.53
C ASP A 140 -6.43 -5.84 17.37
N TRP A 141 -5.12 -5.65 17.48
CA TRP A 141 -4.16 -5.93 16.43
C TRP A 141 -4.20 -7.42 16.06
N ARG A 142 -4.69 -8.27 16.98
CA ARG A 142 -4.92 -9.69 16.74
C ARG A 142 -5.99 -9.93 15.70
N ALA A 143 -7.04 -9.10 15.63
CA ALA A 143 -8.06 -9.18 14.59
C ALA A 143 -7.47 -8.86 13.21
N ALA A 144 -6.61 -7.84 13.13
CA ALA A 144 -5.88 -7.50 11.92
C ALA A 144 -4.92 -8.64 11.50
N ALA A 145 -4.16 -9.20 12.45
CA ALA A 145 -3.25 -10.32 12.21
C ALA A 145 -4.00 -11.58 11.76
N TRP A 146 -5.12 -11.89 12.42
CA TRP A 146 -6.00 -13.01 12.08
C TRP A 146 -6.57 -12.90 10.67
N TRP A 147 -6.96 -11.68 10.27
CA TRP A 147 -7.48 -11.43 8.93
C TRP A 147 -6.38 -11.58 7.86
N LEU A 148 -5.18 -11.05 8.12
CA LEU A 148 -4.01 -11.20 7.24
C LEU A 148 -3.64 -12.66 7.02
N ALA A 149 -3.53 -13.45 8.10
CA ALA A 149 -3.16 -14.87 8.04
C ALA A 149 -4.15 -15.73 7.23
N ARG A 150 -5.42 -15.31 7.13
CA ARG A 150 -6.45 -16.02 6.35
C ARG A 150 -6.57 -15.54 4.91
N THR A 151 -6.35 -14.25 4.69
CA THR A 151 -6.52 -13.67 3.35
C THR A 151 -5.28 -13.86 2.50
N PHE A 152 -4.10 -13.85 3.13
CA PHE A 152 -2.79 -14.00 2.49
C PHE A 152 -1.98 -15.08 3.24
N PRO A 153 -2.46 -16.34 3.25
CA PRO A 153 -1.80 -17.43 3.97
C PRO A 153 -0.37 -17.70 3.48
N GLU A 154 -0.07 -17.42 2.21
CA GLU A 154 1.26 -17.53 1.63
C GLU A 154 2.27 -16.56 2.25
N HIS A 155 1.82 -15.41 2.77
CA HIS A 155 2.66 -14.37 3.35
C HIS A 155 2.64 -14.37 4.90
N TYR A 156 1.48 -14.61 5.51
CA TYR A 156 1.28 -14.48 6.96
C TYR A 156 0.74 -15.75 7.63
N GLY A 157 0.58 -16.85 6.89
CA GLY A 157 0.17 -18.14 7.44
C GLY A 157 1.30 -18.86 8.18
N PRO A 158 1.00 -19.97 8.89
CA PRO A 158 2.00 -20.74 9.64
C PRO A 158 3.08 -21.39 8.76
N ASN A 159 2.80 -21.55 7.46
CA ASN A 159 3.72 -22.10 6.46
C ASN A 159 4.12 -21.03 5.43
N SER A 160 4.16 -19.75 5.81
CA SER A 160 4.60 -18.71 4.88
C SER A 160 6.06 -18.94 4.49
N LYS A 161 6.35 -18.79 3.21
CA LYS A 161 7.73 -18.92 2.71
C LYS A 161 8.54 -17.73 3.19
N ALA A 162 9.79 -17.96 3.58
CA ALA A 162 10.72 -16.87 3.80
C ALA A 162 10.89 -16.07 2.48
N LEU A 163 11.11 -14.76 2.57
CA LEU A 163 11.29 -13.90 1.39
C LEU A 163 12.38 -14.47 0.46
N ASP A 164 13.49 -14.94 1.02
CA ASP A 164 14.58 -15.55 0.27
C ASP A 164 14.11 -16.76 -0.55
N GLN A 165 13.29 -17.63 0.03
CA GLN A 165 12.72 -18.79 -0.67
C GLN A 165 11.77 -18.38 -1.79
N MET A 166 11.00 -17.30 -1.60
CA MET A 166 10.13 -16.77 -2.66
C MET A 166 10.94 -16.16 -3.81
N ILE A 167 12.03 -15.46 -3.49
CA ILE A 167 12.96 -14.90 -4.48
C ILE A 167 13.63 -16.03 -5.27
N ASP A 168 14.16 -17.05 -4.59
CA ASP A 168 14.81 -18.20 -5.23
C ASP A 168 13.87 -18.92 -6.21
N GLU A 169 12.62 -19.13 -5.81
CA GLU A 169 11.61 -19.75 -6.69
C GLU A 169 11.27 -18.86 -7.89
N TYR A 170 11.12 -17.55 -7.67
CA TYR A 170 10.87 -16.60 -8.76
C TYR A 170 12.02 -16.55 -9.75
N VAL A 171 13.27 -16.46 -9.26
CA VAL A 171 14.47 -16.50 -10.08
C VAL A 171 14.53 -17.82 -10.87
N ALA A 172 14.24 -18.96 -10.24
CA ALA A 172 14.21 -20.25 -10.92
C ALA A 172 13.12 -20.36 -12.01
N LYS A 173 12.00 -19.63 -11.88
CA LYS A 173 10.89 -19.65 -12.85
C LYS A 173 11.08 -18.67 -14.01
N GLU A 174 11.49 -17.44 -13.72
CA GLU A 174 11.50 -16.31 -14.66
C GLU A 174 12.88 -16.04 -15.27
N LEU A 175 13.96 -16.44 -14.60
CA LEU A 175 15.28 -16.53 -15.20
C LEU A 175 15.59 -18.01 -15.46
N PRO A 176 15.21 -18.58 -16.62
CA PRO A 176 15.85 -19.81 -17.06
C PRO A 176 17.37 -19.57 -17.01
N ALA A 177 18.10 -20.50 -16.41
CA ALA A 177 19.53 -20.42 -16.14
C ALA A 177 20.25 -19.60 -17.21
N ALA A 178 20.83 -18.46 -16.81
CA ALA A 178 21.60 -17.56 -17.66
C ALA A 178 22.93 -18.20 -18.14
N ASP A 179 22.97 -19.52 -18.25
CA ASP A 179 24.05 -20.35 -18.79
C ASP A 179 23.84 -20.65 -20.29
N GLY A 180 22.84 -20.05 -20.93
CA GLY A 180 22.79 -19.94 -22.39
C GLY A 180 23.77 -18.88 -22.90
N PRO A 181 24.55 -19.11 -23.97
CA PRO A 181 25.56 -18.19 -24.48
C PRO A 181 24.89 -16.94 -25.08
N GLY A 182 24.55 -15.98 -24.23
CA GLY A 182 23.79 -14.81 -24.66
C GLY A 182 23.27 -13.95 -23.52
N SER A 183 24.12 -13.56 -22.56
CA SER A 183 23.84 -12.30 -21.86
C SER A 183 23.73 -11.19 -22.93
N PRO A 184 22.63 -10.41 -22.96
CA PRO A 184 22.50 -9.29 -23.87
C PRO A 184 23.75 -8.41 -23.76
N PRO A 185 24.39 -8.01 -24.86
CA PRO A 185 25.62 -7.20 -24.82
C PRO A 185 25.42 -5.87 -24.09
N GLU A 186 24.17 -5.43 -23.92
CA GLU A 186 23.82 -4.24 -23.16
C GLU A 186 23.90 -4.41 -21.63
N LEU A 187 23.78 -5.64 -21.11
CA LEU A 187 23.89 -5.95 -19.68
C LEU A 187 25.34 -6.25 -19.27
N ALA A 188 26.17 -6.71 -20.21
CA ALA A 188 27.61 -6.82 -20.01
C ALA A 188 28.19 -5.42 -19.67
N GLY A 189 28.81 -5.29 -18.51
CA GLY A 189 29.40 -4.02 -18.05
C GLY A 189 28.38 -2.98 -17.56
N LEU A 190 27.10 -3.33 -17.34
CA LEU A 190 26.15 -2.43 -16.67
C LEU A 190 26.60 -2.07 -15.25
N ALA A 191 27.11 -3.06 -14.50
CA ALA A 191 27.62 -2.87 -13.14
C ALA A 191 28.77 -1.85 -13.08
N GLU A 192 29.73 -1.95 -14.00
CA GLU A 192 30.87 -1.02 -14.12
C GLU A 192 30.41 0.41 -14.45
N ARG A 193 29.46 0.55 -15.38
CA ARG A 193 28.89 1.87 -15.74
C ARG A 193 28.11 2.49 -14.57
N LEU A 194 27.41 1.68 -13.80
CA LEU A 194 26.65 2.14 -12.62
C LEU A 194 27.58 2.55 -11.48
N GLN A 195 28.65 1.78 -11.22
CA GLN A 195 29.71 2.17 -10.29
C GLN A 195 30.41 3.47 -10.71
N ALA A 196 30.75 3.62 -11.99
CA ALA A 196 31.36 4.85 -12.50
C ALA A 196 30.42 6.06 -12.40
N ALA A 197 29.11 5.86 -12.53
CA ALA A 197 28.12 6.92 -12.36
C ALA A 197 27.95 7.34 -10.89
N LEU A 198 27.91 6.39 -9.96
CA LEU A 198 27.85 6.67 -8.52
C LEU A 198 29.11 7.38 -8.01
N ALA A 199 30.29 6.97 -8.49
CA ALA A 199 31.55 7.64 -8.15
C ALA A 199 31.62 9.10 -8.63
N ARG A 200 30.85 9.47 -9.68
CA ARG A 200 30.74 10.87 -10.15
C ARG A 200 29.77 11.71 -9.31
N GLN A 201 28.91 11.09 -8.51
CA GLN A 201 27.94 11.78 -7.65
C GLN A 201 28.50 12.20 -6.28
N ASP A 202 29.72 11.78 -5.93
CA ASP A 202 30.47 12.33 -4.79
C ASP A 202 30.92 13.78 -5.08
N LYS A 203 29.95 14.69 -5.06
CA LYS A 203 30.19 16.12 -4.95
C LYS A 203 30.34 16.43 -3.47
N PRO A 204 31.40 17.15 -3.02
CA PRO A 204 31.52 17.52 -1.61
C PRO A 204 30.28 18.30 -1.16
N PRO A 205 29.90 18.24 0.13
CA PRO A 205 28.75 18.95 0.64
C PRO A 205 28.90 20.43 0.30
N VAL A 206 27.87 20.99 -0.34
CA VAL A 206 27.75 22.44 -0.49
C VAL A 206 27.83 23.03 0.91
N THR A 207 28.95 23.70 1.22
CA THR A 207 29.08 24.54 2.39
C THR A 207 28.06 25.66 2.26
N THR A 208 26.90 25.47 2.88
CA THR A 208 25.95 26.56 3.10
C THR A 208 26.60 27.51 4.09
N ALA A 209 27.18 28.60 3.57
CA ALA A 209 27.67 29.70 4.40
C ALA A 209 26.53 30.25 5.28
N PRO A 210 26.78 30.60 6.55
CA PRO A 210 25.75 31.07 7.44
C PRO A 210 25.19 32.41 6.92
N MET A 211 23.89 32.43 6.70
CA MET A 211 23.10 33.62 6.40
C MET A 211 23.14 34.53 7.63
N PHE A 212 24.00 35.55 7.61
CA PHE A 212 24.01 36.62 8.62
C PHE A 212 22.66 37.35 8.55
N LEU A 213 21.81 37.13 9.54
CA LEU A 213 20.62 37.94 9.78
C LEU A 213 21.09 39.26 10.41
N ASP A 214 21.12 40.33 9.62
CA ASP A 214 21.52 41.67 10.06
C ASP A 214 20.50 42.23 11.07
N ALA A 215 20.83 42.13 12.35
CA ALA A 215 20.09 42.74 13.43
C ALA A 215 20.50 44.21 13.59
N ARG A 216 19.90 45.10 12.78
CA ARG A 216 19.91 46.55 13.08
C ARG A 216 18.60 47.23 12.70
N ARG A 217 17.78 47.50 13.72
CA ARG A 217 17.35 48.84 14.17
C ARG A 217 16.11 48.73 15.06
N ARG A 218 16.29 48.86 16.37
CA ARG A 218 15.28 49.49 17.23
C ARG A 218 15.38 51.00 17.02
N PRO A 219 14.26 51.70 16.92
CA PRO A 219 14.13 53.03 17.48
C PRO A 219 13.39 52.91 18.82
N THR A 220 14.14 53.13 19.89
CA THR A 220 13.66 53.78 21.10
C THR A 220 13.05 55.13 20.76
N GLU A 221 11.92 55.52 21.36
CA GLU A 221 11.70 56.85 21.94
C GLU A 221 10.36 56.94 22.72
N PRO A 222 10.14 57.99 23.55
CA PRO A 222 9.75 57.83 24.95
C PRO A 222 8.35 58.38 25.25
N GLY A 223 7.93 58.19 26.51
CA GLY A 223 6.61 58.59 26.98
C GLY A 223 6.30 60.09 26.93
N ARG A 224 5.00 60.35 26.77
CA ARG A 224 4.21 61.32 27.52
C ARG A 224 2.78 60.77 27.66
#